data_AF-A0A5N4CQS4-F1
#
_entry.id   AF-A0A5N4CQS4-F1
#
_cell.length_a   1.000
_cell.length_b   1.000
_cell.length_c   1.000
_cell.angle_alpha   90.00
_cell.angle_beta   90.00
_cell.angle_gamma   90.00
#
_symmetry.space_group_name_H-M   'P 1'
#
loop_
_entity.id
_entity.type
_entity.pdbx_description
1 polymer ?
#
loop_
_entity_poly.entity_id
_entity_poly.type
_entity_poly.pdbx_seq_one_letter_code
_entity_poly.pdbx_strand_id
1 'polypeptide(L)'
;MSSLLENITAIIDLFHQYSKTDKETETLSKKELKELLEVEFRPILKNPDDPDTADVFMHILDIDHDKKIDFTEFFLMKKRIKKKKRESPLIQQAVMERRKIDQRAQEEEEETDTGPILEAEEEEE
;
A
#
# COMPACT_ATOMS: atom_id res chain seq x y z
N MET A 1 4.23 -36.64 15.80
CA MET A 1 4.84 -36.32 14.49
C MET A 1 5.88 -35.24 14.74
N SER A 2 6.55 -34.67 13.74
CA SER A 2 7.31 -33.43 13.99
C SER A 2 6.34 -32.25 14.12
N SER A 3 6.64 -31.28 14.97
CA SER A 3 5.79 -30.08 15.15
C SER A 3 5.59 -29.30 13.85
N LEU A 4 6.60 -29.31 12.97
CA LEU A 4 6.48 -28.71 11.64
C LEU A 4 5.41 -29.41 10.80
N LEU A 5 5.42 -30.74 10.77
CA LEU A 5 4.45 -31.51 10.02
C LEU A 5 3.04 -31.31 10.57
N GLU A 6 2.89 -31.29 11.90
CA GLU A 6 1.61 -31.01 12.58
C GLU A 6 1.06 -29.64 12.20
N ASN A 7 1.90 -28.60 12.17
CA ASN A 7 1.49 -27.26 11.75
C ASN A 7 1.10 -27.18 10.26
N ILE A 8 1.85 -27.85 9.38
CA ILE A 8 1.53 -27.89 7.95
C ILE A 8 0.19 -28.60 7.72
N THR A 9 -0.02 -29.74 8.37
CA THR A 9 -1.29 -30.47 8.32
C THR A 9 -2.44 -29.62 8.85
N ALA A 10 -2.26 -28.91 9.97
CA ALA A 10 -3.27 -28.03 10.52
C ALA A 10 -3.68 -26.90 9.54
N ILE A 11 -2.72 -26.32 8.80
CA ILE A 11 -3.02 -25.28 7.79
C ILE A 11 -3.82 -25.87 6.61
N ILE A 12 -3.46 -27.08 6.17
CA ILE A 12 -4.18 -27.79 5.09
C ILE A 12 -5.61 -28.10 5.54
N ASP A 13 -5.77 -28.67 6.74
CA ASP A 13 -7.08 -29.02 7.29
C ASP A 13 -7.96 -27.78 7.46
N LEU A 14 -7.38 -26.65 7.90
CA LEU A 14 -8.07 -25.38 8.02
C LEU A 14 -8.58 -24.88 6.66
N PHE A 15 -7.74 -24.92 5.62
CA PHE A 15 -8.17 -24.55 4.27
C PHE A 15 -9.36 -25.40 3.82
N HIS A 16 -9.25 -26.73 3.97
CA HIS A 16 -10.33 -27.65 3.61
C HIS A 16 -11.58 -27.50 4.49
N GLN A 17 -11.46 -26.97 5.70
CA GLN A 17 -12.62 -26.69 6.56
C GLN A 17 -13.47 -25.56 5.97
N TYR A 18 -12.84 -24.51 5.46
CA TYR A 18 -13.54 -23.37 4.89
C TYR A 18 -14.01 -23.60 3.45
N SER A 19 -13.34 -24.43 2.65
CA SER A 19 -13.73 -24.74 1.25
C SER A 19 -14.90 -25.72 1.10
N LYS A 20 -15.48 -26.21 2.19
CA LYS A 20 -16.56 -27.21 2.16
C LYS A 20 -17.97 -26.61 2.12
N THR A 21 -18.08 -25.28 2.17
CA THR A 21 -19.38 -24.62 2.38
C THR A 21 -20.15 -24.51 1.07
N ASP A 22 -19.44 -24.47 -0.05
CA ASP A 22 -20.02 -24.51 -1.40
C ASP A 22 -19.93 -25.92 -2.05
N LYS A 23 -20.10 -25.99 -3.37
CA LYS A 23 -20.08 -27.27 -4.11
C LYS A 23 -18.66 -27.75 -4.47
N GLU A 24 -17.66 -26.90 -4.31
CA GLU A 24 -16.30 -27.09 -4.78
C GLU A 24 -15.31 -27.16 -3.61
N THR A 25 -15.08 -28.37 -3.11
CA THR A 25 -14.32 -28.62 -1.87
C THR A 25 -12.83 -28.30 -1.95
N GLU A 26 -12.31 -28.02 -3.14
CA GLU A 26 -10.89 -27.83 -3.40
C GLU A 26 -10.50 -26.35 -3.49
N THR A 27 -11.47 -25.44 -3.46
CA THR A 27 -11.24 -24.00 -3.63
C THR A 27 -12.03 -23.19 -2.62
N LEU A 28 -11.56 -21.99 -2.28
CA LEU A 28 -12.34 -21.02 -1.52
C LEU A 28 -13.05 -20.08 -2.49
N SER A 29 -14.38 -20.03 -2.39
CA SER A 29 -15.15 -18.93 -2.95
C SER A 29 -14.90 -17.63 -2.18
N LYS A 30 -15.32 -16.50 -2.76
CA LYS A 30 -15.26 -15.19 -2.08
C LYS A 30 -15.95 -15.20 -0.71
N LYS A 31 -17.05 -15.96 -0.58
CA LYS A 31 -17.82 -16.02 0.67
C LYS A 31 -17.03 -16.78 1.75
N GLU A 32 -16.41 -17.89 1.39
CA GLU A 32 -15.61 -18.71 2.31
C GLU A 32 -14.31 -18.00 2.68
N LEU A 33 -13.69 -17.32 1.71
CA LEU A 33 -12.54 -16.45 1.97
C LEU A 33 -12.90 -15.35 2.99
N LYS A 34 -14.08 -14.74 2.87
CA LYS A 34 -14.55 -13.75 3.85
C LYS A 34 -14.66 -14.35 5.26
N GLU A 35 -15.25 -15.53 5.38
CA GLU A 35 -15.40 -16.21 6.67
C GLU A 35 -14.05 -16.54 7.31
N LEU A 36 -13.12 -17.09 6.53
CA LEU A 36 -11.75 -17.38 6.97
C LEU A 36 -11.05 -16.10 7.46
N LEU A 37 -11.22 -14.98 6.75
CA LEU A 37 -10.61 -13.71 7.12
C LEU A 37 -11.19 -13.12 8.41
N GLU A 38 -12.50 -13.22 8.60
CA GLU A 38 -13.22 -12.72 9.79
C GLU A 38 -12.94 -13.54 11.05
N VAL A 39 -12.64 -14.83 10.92
CA VAL A 39 -12.37 -15.73 12.05
C VAL A 39 -10.88 -15.80 12.36
N GLU A 40 -10.07 -16.20 11.38
CA GLU A 40 -8.65 -16.54 11.59
C GLU A 40 -7.73 -15.32 11.46
N PHE A 41 -8.05 -14.40 10.55
CA PHE A 41 -7.18 -13.26 10.24
C PHE A 41 -7.60 -11.98 10.95
N ARG A 42 -8.74 -11.96 11.66
CA ARG A 42 -9.25 -10.79 12.38
C ARG A 42 -8.20 -10.04 13.21
N PRO A 43 -7.33 -10.71 14.00
CA PRO A 43 -6.34 -10.03 14.82
C PRO A 43 -5.21 -9.34 14.02
N ILE A 44 -5.02 -9.73 12.76
CA ILE A 44 -3.95 -9.21 11.89
C ILE A 44 -4.47 -8.28 10.78
N LEU A 45 -5.79 -8.22 10.58
CA LEU A 45 -6.42 -7.27 9.66
C LEU A 45 -6.35 -5.86 10.25
N LYS A 46 -5.96 -4.90 9.40
CA LYS A 46 -5.92 -3.49 9.78
C LYS A 46 -7.33 -2.94 10.05
N ASN A 47 -8.29 -3.33 9.22
CA ASN A 47 -9.70 -2.98 9.32
C ASN A 47 -10.54 -4.27 9.20
N PRO A 48 -10.81 -4.99 10.31
CA PRO A 48 -11.49 -6.29 10.26
C PRO A 48 -12.95 -6.22 9.84
N ASP A 49 -13.63 -5.08 10.04
CA ASP A 49 -15.05 -4.90 9.73
C ASP A 49 -15.28 -4.23 8.35
N ASP A 50 -14.23 -4.09 7.54
CA ASP A 50 -14.33 -3.50 6.19
C ASP A 50 -14.95 -4.52 5.21
N PRO A 51 -16.14 -4.23 4.63
CA PRO A 51 -16.85 -5.14 3.75
C PRO A 51 -16.09 -5.47 2.47
N ASP A 52 -15.16 -4.60 2.05
CA ASP A 52 -14.38 -4.76 0.82
C ASP A 52 -13.10 -5.57 1.04
N THR A 53 -12.78 -5.96 2.28
CA THR A 53 -11.56 -6.74 2.58
C THR A 53 -11.50 -8.03 1.77
N ALA A 54 -12.60 -8.77 1.69
CA ALA A 54 -12.64 -10.02 0.94
C ALA A 54 -12.46 -9.79 -0.58
N ASP A 55 -12.96 -8.69 -1.13
CA ASP A 55 -12.72 -8.30 -2.53
C ASP A 55 -11.25 -8.04 -2.81
N VAL A 56 -10.60 -7.29 -1.92
CA VAL A 56 -9.17 -6.99 -2.03
C VAL A 56 -8.33 -8.26 -1.97
N PHE A 57 -8.64 -9.16 -1.03
CA PHE A 57 -7.93 -10.44 -0.93
C PHE A 57 -8.19 -11.34 -2.12
N MET A 58 -9.44 -11.46 -2.58
CA MET A 58 -9.77 -12.21 -3.79
C MET A 58 -8.93 -11.69 -4.96
N HIS A 59 -8.92 -10.37 -5.21
CA HIS A 59 -8.12 -9.79 -6.29
C HIS A 59 -6.60 -10.03 -6.18
N ILE A 60 -6.07 -10.18 -4.96
CA ILE A 60 -4.64 -10.39 -4.72
C ILE A 60 -4.24 -11.86 -4.89
N LEU A 61 -5.12 -12.77 -4.47
CA LEU A 61 -4.89 -14.21 -4.37
C LEU A 61 -5.31 -14.97 -5.62
N ASP A 62 -6.38 -14.55 -6.28
CA ASP A 62 -6.91 -15.12 -7.52
C ASP A 62 -5.99 -14.73 -8.69
N ILE A 63 -4.95 -15.55 -8.91
CA ILE A 63 -3.89 -15.28 -9.88
C ILE A 63 -4.37 -15.58 -11.29
N ASP A 64 -5.18 -16.63 -11.46
CA ASP A 64 -5.70 -17.05 -12.76
C ASP A 64 -7.03 -16.37 -13.14
N HIS A 65 -7.62 -15.62 -12.20
CA HIS A 65 -8.84 -14.82 -12.36
C HIS A 65 -10.12 -15.65 -12.57
N ASP A 66 -10.16 -16.86 -12.00
CA ASP A 66 -11.33 -17.74 -12.04
C ASP A 66 -12.37 -17.46 -10.94
N LYS A 67 -12.07 -16.51 -10.04
CA LYS A 67 -12.87 -16.08 -8.87
C LYS A 67 -12.95 -17.11 -7.76
N LYS A 68 -12.01 -18.03 -7.73
CA LYS A 68 -11.82 -19.05 -6.69
C LYS A 68 -10.37 -19.00 -6.27
N ILE A 69 -10.10 -19.48 -5.06
CA ILE A 69 -8.75 -19.55 -4.52
C ILE A 69 -8.41 -21.01 -4.27
N ASP A 70 -7.46 -21.55 -5.02
CA ASP A 70 -6.95 -22.89 -4.73
C ASP A 70 -5.93 -22.88 -3.56
N PHE A 71 -5.53 -24.07 -3.09
CA PHE A 71 -4.58 -24.16 -1.98
C PHE A 71 -3.21 -23.53 -2.32
N THR A 72 -2.79 -23.59 -3.58
CA THR A 72 -1.52 -23.02 -4.05
C THR A 72 -1.56 -21.50 -3.92
N GLU A 73 -2.64 -20.87 -4.39
CA GLU A 73 -2.88 -19.43 -4.29
C GLU A 73 -3.00 -18.96 -2.84
N PHE A 74 -3.72 -19.71 -2.00
CA PHE A 74 -3.81 -19.46 -0.57
C PHE A 74 -2.44 -19.49 0.11
N PHE A 75 -1.60 -20.48 -0.19
CA PHE A 75 -0.25 -20.58 0.37
C PHE A 75 0.67 -19.43 -0.09
N LEU A 76 0.49 -18.96 -1.33
CA LEU A 76 1.24 -17.86 -1.91
C LEU A 76 0.85 -16.47 -1.35
N MET A 77 -0.25 -16.37 -0.59
CA MET A 77 -0.70 -15.14 0.11
C MET A 77 0.44 -14.43 0.87
N LYS A 78 1.34 -15.19 1.50
CA LYS A 78 2.43 -14.63 2.32
C LYS A 78 3.42 -13.76 1.53
N LYS A 79 3.43 -13.85 0.19
CA LYS A 79 4.35 -13.10 -0.67
C LYS A 79 3.88 -11.66 -0.94
N ARG A 80 2.56 -11.37 -0.91
CA ARG A 80 2.03 -10.06 -1.35
C ARG A 80 1.71 -9.05 -0.25
N ILE A 81 1.71 -9.45 1.02
CA ILE A 81 1.52 -8.52 2.15
C ILE A 81 2.75 -7.59 2.36
N LYS A 82 3.87 -7.81 1.66
CA LYS A 82 5.06 -6.94 1.72
C LYS A 82 5.28 -6.17 0.42
N LYS A 83 4.77 -4.92 0.40
CA LYS A 83 5.33 -3.65 -0.14
C LYS A 83 4.34 -2.87 -0.99
N LYS A 84 3.73 -1.84 -0.39
CA LYS A 84 3.44 -0.58 -1.12
C LYS A 84 3.63 0.63 -0.21
N LYS A 85 4.89 1.05 -0.06
CA LYS A 85 5.25 2.48 0.00
C LYS A 85 6.71 2.63 -0.43
N ARG A 86 6.92 2.99 -1.70
CA ARG A 86 8.13 3.65 -2.16
C ARG A 86 7.66 4.83 -2.98
N GLU A 87 7.60 5.98 -2.34
CA GLU A 87 7.63 7.24 -3.07
C GLU A 87 8.89 7.22 -3.95
N SER A 88 8.73 7.50 -5.24
CA SER A 88 9.84 7.46 -6.18
C SER A 88 10.92 8.45 -5.75
N PRO A 89 12.21 8.08 -5.76
CA PRO A 89 13.31 9.02 -5.47
C PRO A 89 13.28 10.27 -6.37
N LEU A 90 12.65 10.18 -7.55
CA LEU A 90 12.41 11.32 -8.43
C LEU A 90 11.49 12.39 -7.80
N ILE A 91 10.48 11.97 -7.02
CA ILE A 91 9.57 12.92 -6.35
C ILE A 91 10.30 13.61 -5.20
N GLN A 92 11.19 12.91 -4.47
CA GLN A 92 12.00 13.53 -3.43
C GLN A 92 13.01 14.54 -3.99
N GLN A 93 13.65 14.22 -5.12
CA GLN A 93 14.51 15.18 -5.81
C GLN A 93 13.74 16.39 -6.33
N ALA A 94 12.59 16.18 -6.99
CA ALA A 94 11.78 17.28 -7.50
C ALA A 94 11.26 18.20 -6.37
N VAL A 95 10.90 17.64 -5.22
CA VAL A 95 10.47 18.42 -4.04
C VAL A 95 11.64 19.17 -3.41
N MET A 96 12.83 18.57 -3.33
CA MET A 96 14.02 19.26 -2.83
C MET A 96 14.50 20.38 -3.76
N GLU A 97 14.48 20.18 -5.07
CA GLU A 97 14.86 21.20 -6.04
C GLU A 97 13.88 22.38 -6.05
N ARG A 98 12.56 22.13 -5.97
CA ARG A 98 11.58 23.22 -5.79
C ARG A 98 11.84 24.07 -4.55
N ARG A 99 12.12 23.43 -3.41
CA ARG A 99 12.42 24.16 -2.16
C ARG A 99 13.68 25.03 -2.25
N LYS A 100 14.73 24.60 -2.97
CA LYS A 100 15.93 25.40 -3.17
C LYS A 100 15.67 26.62 -4.07
N ILE A 101 14.83 26.46 -5.08
CA ILE A 101 14.44 27.55 -5.98
C ILE A 101 13.62 28.59 -5.21
N ASP A 102 12.66 28.14 -4.40
CA ASP A 102 11.82 29.04 -3.59
C ASP A 102 12.67 29.83 -2.57
N GLN A 103 13.73 29.23 -2.00
CA GLN A 103 14.65 29.92 -1.08
C GLN A 103 15.51 30.98 -1.79
N ARG A 104 16.04 30.69 -2.98
CA ARG A 104 16.81 31.68 -3.76
C ARG A 104 15.96 32.85 -4.22
N ALA A 105 14.70 32.61 -4.60
CA ALA A 105 13.80 33.68 -5.02
C ALA A 105 13.48 34.66 -3.88
N GLN A 106 13.45 34.19 -2.62
CA GLN A 106 13.27 35.05 -1.45
C GLN A 106 14.54 35.85 -1.12
N GLU A 107 15.74 35.30 -1.34
CA GLU A 107 17.00 36.02 -1.15
C GLU A 107 17.22 37.10 -2.22
N GLU A 108 16.79 36.88 -3.47
CA GLU A 108 16.89 37.87 -4.57
C GLU A 108 15.87 39.01 -4.44
N GLU A 109 14.69 38.78 -3.84
CA GLU A 109 13.72 39.84 -3.56
C GLU A 109 14.16 40.75 -2.39
N GLU A 110 14.89 40.24 -1.39
CA GLU A 110 15.42 41.07 -0.29
C GLU A 110 16.63 41.95 -0.68
N GLU A 111 17.42 41.59 -1.70
CA GLU A 111 18.59 42.39 -2.12
C GLU A 111 18.27 43.60 -3.02
N THR A 112 17.04 43.73 -3.55
CA THR A 112 16.71 44.78 -4.55
C THR A 112 16.03 46.04 -4.00
N ASP A 113 15.80 46.15 -2.68
CA ASP A 113 15.05 47.30 -2.09
C ASP A 113 15.89 48.28 -1.23
N THR A 114 17.22 48.35 -1.38
CA THR A 114 18.01 49.41 -0.70
C THR A 114 19.08 50.07 -1.57
N GLY A 115 18.82 51.30 -2.05
CA GLY A 115 19.87 52.23 -2.49
C GLY A 115 19.36 53.40 -3.36
N PRO A 116 19.69 54.67 -3.05
CA PRO A 116 18.82 55.83 -3.32
C PRO A 116 18.89 56.38 -4.75
N ILE A 117 17.75 56.96 -5.18
CA ILE A 117 17.66 57.89 -6.31
C ILE A 117 18.39 59.18 -5.89
N LEU A 118 19.54 59.46 -6.49
CA LEU A 118 20.20 60.76 -6.38
C LEU A 118 19.53 61.71 -7.37
N GLU A 119 18.69 62.60 -6.86
CA GLU A 119 18.32 63.85 -7.51
C GLU A 119 19.57 64.73 -7.59
N ALA A 120 20.10 64.91 -8.80
CA ALA A 120 21.00 66.02 -9.10
C ALA A 120 20.15 67.10 -9.76
N GLU A 121 19.66 68.03 -8.93
CA GLU A 121 19.08 69.28 -9.40
C GLU A 121 20.15 70.10 -10.12
N GLU A 122 19.81 70.54 -11.33
CA GLU A 122 20.48 71.60 -12.06
C GLU A 122 20.33 72.91 -11.28
N GLU A 123 21.43 73.59 -10.96
CA GLU A 123 21.40 75.04 -10.71
C GLU A 123 22.37 75.74 -11.66
N GLU A 124 21.76 76.56 -12.52
CA GLU A 124 22.37 77.63 -13.31
C GLU A 124 22.89 78.75 -12.37
N GLU A 125 24.13 79.23 -12.60
CA GLU A 125 24.43 80.64 -12.96
C GLU A 125 25.89 80.78 -13.43
#